data_AF-R7GA33-F1
#
_entry.id   AF-R7GA33-F1
#
_cell.length_a   1.000
_cell.length_b   1.000
_cell.length_c   1.000
_cell.angle_alpha   90.00
_cell.angle_beta   90.00
_cell.angle_gamma   90.00
#
_symmetry.space_group_name_H-M   'P 1'
#
loop_
_entity.id
_entity.type
_entity.pdbx_description
1 polymer ?
#
loop_
_entity_poly.entity_id
_entity_poly.type
_entity_poly.pdbx_seq_one_letter_code
_entity_poly.pdbx_strand_id
1 'polypeptide(L)' 'MYGEGISYVAELLDLCVDNEIVNKSGSWFSYNGEKIAQGKESAKAFIKANPALMEELAAKLKEKKERKED' A
#
# COMPACT_ATOMS: atom_id res chain seq x y z
N MET A 1 16.71 5.83 14.45
CA MET A 1 15.28 5.62 14.16
C MET A 1 15.16 4.58 13.04
N TYR A 2 15.07 3.30 13.36
CA TYR A 2 14.96 2.19 12.37
C TYR A 2 13.57 1.53 12.37
N GLY A 3 12.58 2.15 13.02
CA GLY A 3 11.27 1.55 13.29
C GLY A 3 10.06 2.27 12.67
N GLU A 4 10.08 3.60 12.55
CA GLU A 4 8.87 4.36 12.15
C GLU A 4 8.45 4.10 10.71
N GLY A 5 9.41 4.01 9.78
CA GLY A 5 9.10 3.77 8.37
C GLY A 5 8.52 2.37 8.08
N ILE A 6 8.82 1.35 8.90
CA ILE A 6 8.27 0.00 8.68
C ILE A 6 6.81 -0.07 9.14
N SER A 7 6.50 0.54 10.29
CA SER A 7 5.13 0.60 10.81
C SER A 7 4.23 1.39 9.88
N TYR A 8 4.68 2.55 9.40
CA TYR A 8 3.92 3.37 8.45
C TYR A 8 3.62 2.62 7.15
N VAL A 9 4.63 1.95 6.55
CA VAL A 9 4.43 1.22 5.29
C VAL A 9 3.53 0.00 5.48
N ALA A 10 3.62 -0.68 6.63
CA ALA A 10 2.72 -1.78 6.94
C ALA A 10 1.27 -1.32 7.03
N GLU A 11 1.03 -0.24 7.77
CA GLU A 11 -0.30 0.35 7.94
C GLU A 11 -0.86 0.87 6.62
N LEU A 12 -0.05 1.60 5.84
CA LEU A 12 -0.45 2.08 4.53
C LEU A 12 -0.85 0.92 3.60
N LEU A 13 -0.04 -0.14 3.54
CA LEU A 13 -0.34 -1.30 2.71
C LEU A 13 -1.66 -1.97 3.12
N ASP A 14 -1.87 -2.17 4.43
CA ASP A 14 -3.11 -2.77 4.94
C ASP A 14 -4.33 -1.91 4.57
N LEU A 15 -4.26 -0.60 4.83
CA LEU A 15 -5.33 0.34 4.49
C LEU A 15 -5.60 0.41 2.99
N CYS A 16 -4.57 0.35 2.15
CA CYS A 16 -4.71 0.30 0.70
C CYS A 16 -5.37 -1.00 0.22
N VAL A 17 -5.10 -2.13 0.86
CA VAL A 17 -5.78 -3.41 0.57
C VAL A 17 -7.24 -3.35 0.98
N ASP A 18 -7.52 -2.86 2.19
CA ASP A 18 -8.89 -2.73 2.72
C ASP A 18 -9.76 -1.78 1.89
N ASN A 19 -9.14 -0.81 1.23
CA ASN A 19 -9.81 0.12 0.32
C ASN A 19 -9.69 -0.26 -1.15
N GLU A 20 -9.26 -1.48 -1.48
CA GLU A 20 -9.17 -2.01 -2.85
C GLU A 20 -8.28 -1.16 -3.79
N ILE A 21 -7.35 -0.39 -3.22
CA ILE A 21 -6.34 0.38 -3.96
C ILE A 21 -5.21 -0.56 -4.38
N VAL A 22 -4.79 -1.44 -3.47
CA VAL A 22 -3.89 -2.55 -3.75
C VAL A 22 -4.70 -3.84 -3.73
N ASN A 23 -4.56 -4.65 -4.76
CA ASN A 23 -5.25 -5.93 -4.86
C ASN A 23 -4.38 -7.05 -4.29
N LYS A 24 -4.99 -7.93 -3.50
CA LYS A 24 -4.33 -9.12 -2.96
C LYS A 24 -5.01 -10.38 -3.51
N SER A 25 -4.27 -11.18 -4.27
CA SER A 25 -4.72 -12.47 -4.81
C SER A 25 -3.87 -13.60 -4.24
N GLY A 26 -4.39 -14.26 -3.21
CA GLY A 26 -3.63 -15.24 -2.43
C GLY A 26 -2.43 -14.59 -1.73
N SER A 27 -1.23 -15.00 -2.11
CA SER A 27 0.02 -14.42 -1.59
C SER A 27 0.55 -13.24 -2.41
N TRP A 28 -0.05 -12.94 -3.57
CA TRP A 28 0.41 -11.90 -4.47
C TRP A 28 -0.28 -10.57 -4.20
N PHE A 29 0.49 -9.48 -4.23
CA PHE A 29 0.00 -8.12 -4.21
C PHE A 29 0.18 -7.50 -5.59
N SER A 30 -0.83 -6.76 -6.04
CA SER A 30 -0.85 -6.07 -7.32
C SER A 30 -1.35 -4.64 -7.15
N TYR A 31 -0.79 -3.71 -7.93
CA TYR A 31 -1.18 -2.32 -7.98
C TYR A 31 -1.43 -1.92 -9.44
N ASN A 32 -2.53 -1.22 -9.72
CA ASN A 32 -2.95 -0.86 -11.09
C ASN A 32 -2.96 -2.04 -12.09
N GLY A 33 -3.23 -3.25 -11.62
CA GLY A 33 -3.25 -4.47 -12.45
C GLY A 33 -1.88 -5.15 -12.64
N GLU A 34 -0.79 -4.52 -12.20
CA GLU A 34 0.56 -5.09 -12.25
C GLU A 34 0.95 -5.74 -10.92
N LYS A 35 1.63 -6.88 -10.97
CA LYS A 35 2.11 -7.57 -9.77
C LYS A 35 3.30 -6.80 -9.18
N ILE A 36 3.19 -6.41 -7.91
CA ILE A 36 4.26 -5.69 -7.21
C ILE A 36 5.17 -6.61 -6.40
N ALA A 37 4.60 -7.59 -5.69
CA ALA A 37 5.36 -8.48 -4.82
C ALA A 37 4.56 -9.72 -4.39
N GLN A 38 5.29 -10.77 -4.00
CA GLN A 38 4.74 -11.94 -3.33
C GLN A 38 5.04 -11.88 -1.82
N GLY A 39 3.99 -11.90 -1.01
CA GLY A 39 4.06 -11.81 0.45
C GLY A 39 4.08 -10.37 0.97
N LYS A 40 3.55 -10.18 2.19
CA LYS A 40 3.40 -8.87 2.82
C LYS A 40 4.75 -8.20 3.09
N GLU A 41 5.75 -8.96 3.54
CA GLU A 41 7.10 -8.41 3.80
C GLU A 41 7.75 -7.87 2.52
N SER A 42 7.66 -8.63 1.42
CA SER A 42 8.18 -8.21 0.11
C SER A 42 7.44 -6.98 -0.42
N ALA A 43 6.11 -6.91 -0.25
CA ALA A 43 5.32 -5.75 -0.65
C ALA A 43 5.71 -4.50 0.14
N LYS A 44 5.90 -4.61 1.46
CA LYS A 44 6.40 -3.50 2.29
C LYS A 44 7.80 -3.05 1.84
N ALA A 45 8.70 -4.00 1.56
CA ALA A 45 10.04 -3.68 1.08
C ALA A 45 9.99 -2.96 -0.27
N PHE A 46 9.15 -3.42 -1.20
CA PHE A 46 8.92 -2.80 -2.50
C PHE A 46 8.40 -1.37 -2.36
N ILE A 47 7.38 -1.13 -1.55
CA ILE A 47 6.83 0.22 -1.33
C ILE A 47 7.86 1.12 -0.65
N LYS A 48 8.58 0.62 0.36
CA LYS A 48 9.63 1.37 1.05
C LYS A 48 10.78 1.77 0.12
N ALA A 49 11.13 0.91 -0.83
CA ALA A 49 12.15 1.19 -1.84
C ALA A 49 11.67 2.15 -2.95
N ASN A 50 10.36 2.42 -3.05
CA ASN A 50 9.75 3.26 -4.08
C ASN A 50 8.95 4.41 -3.43
N PRO A 51 9.61 5.51 -3.02
CA PRO A 51 8.93 6.64 -2.38
C PRO A 51 7.79 7.23 -3.21
N ALA A 52 7.94 7.31 -4.53
CA ALA A 52 6.89 7.80 -5.43
C ALA A 52 5.62 6.94 -5.36
N LEU A 53 5.78 5.61 -5.31
CA LEU A 53 4.64 4.69 -5.13
C LEU A 53 4.01 4.87 -3.75
N MET A 54 4.82 5.06 -2.70
CA MET A 54 4.32 5.27 -1.35
C MET A 54 3.46 6.54 -1.26
N GLU A 55 3.92 7.65 -1.86
CA GLU A 55 3.16 8.91 -1.92
C GLU A 55 1.87 8.75 -2.74
N GLU A 56 1.93 8.05 -3.89
CA GLU A 56 0.75 7.79 -4.71
C GLU A 56 -0.31 6.97 -3.95
N LEU A 57 0.10 5.91 -3.25
CA LEU A 57 -0.79 5.08 -2.44
C LEU A 57 -1.43 5.88 -1.31
N ALA A 58 -0.66 6.73 -0.63
CA ALA A 58 -1.16 7.60 0.44
C ALA A 58 -2.18 8.63 -0.10
N ALA A 59 -1.90 9.25 -1.25
CA ALA A 59 -2.79 10.20 -1.90
C ALA A 59 -4.13 9.54 -2.29
N LYS A 60 -4.07 8.37 -2.94
CA LYS A 60 -5.28 7.60 -3.31
C LYS A 60 -6.09 7.16 -2.11
N LEU A 61 -5.42 6.76 -1.03
CA LEU A 61 -6.09 6.38 0.21
C LEU A 61 -6.84 7.56 0.83
N LYS A 62 -6.23 8.75 0.85
CA LYS A 62 -6.87 9.97 1.32
C LYS A 62 -8.11 10.31 0.49
N GLU A 63 -7.97 10.34 -0.84
CA GLU A 63 -9.08 10.65 -1.75
C GLU A 63 -10.25 9.65 -1.59
N LYS A 64 -9.95 8.35 -1.42
CA LYS A 64 -10.98 7.33 -1.23
C LYS A 64 -11.66 7.40 0.14
N LYS A 65 -10.99 7.92 1.18
CA LYS A 65 -11.60 8.18 2.49
C LYS A 65 -12.52 9.40 2.45
N GLU A 66 -12.06 10.50 1.87
CA GLU A 66 -12.85 11.74 1.73
C GLU A 66 -14.18 11.48 1.00
N ARG A 67 -14.15 10.69 -0.08
CA ARG A 67 -15.36 10.30 -0.85
C ARG A 67 -16.33 9.34 -0.14
N LYS A 68 -15.94 8.72 0.98
CA LYS A 68 -16.84 7.82 1.75
C LYS A 68 -17.58 8.56 2.86
N GLU A 69 -17.19 9.79 3.15
CA GLU A 69 -17.78 10.62 4.21
C GLU A 69 -18.83 11.64 3.69
N ASP A 70 -19.04 11.71 2.37
CA ASP A 70 -20.14 12.42 1.69
C ASP A 70 -21.38 11.52 1.48
#